data_AF-A0A933XN04-F1
#
_entry.id   AF-A0A933XN04-F1
#
_cell.length_a   1.000
_cell.length_b   1.000
_cell.length_c   1.000
_cell.angle_alpha   90.00
_cell.angle_beta   90.00
_cell.angle_gamma   90.00
#
_symmetry.space_group_name_H-M   'P 1'
#
loop_
_entity.id
_entity.type
_entity.pdbx_description
1 polymer ?
#
loop_
_entity_poly.entity_id
_entity_poly.type
_entity_poly.pdbx_seq_one_letter_code
_entity_poly.pdbx_strand_id
1 'polypeptide(L)'
;MNRKEYGIVVALALMSGLAGGLMSGHFFAGEPAIAQQRSKVVNSEEFLLVDRFGRTRAGLGLDSKGEVGLILLNKDGNKNLYLSPDENKVLQLKDKDGKVLWSAP
;
A
#
# COMPACT_ATOMS: atom_id res chain seq x y z
N MET A 1 12.48 -23.23 59.36
CA MET A 1 12.60 -23.39 57.90
C MET A 1 14.05 -23.64 57.56
N ASN A 2 14.37 -24.80 56.97
CA ASN A 2 15.73 -25.25 56.68
C ASN A 2 16.21 -24.76 55.30
N ARG A 3 17.53 -24.61 55.12
CA ARG A 3 18.15 -24.15 53.85
C ARG A 3 17.70 -24.95 52.61
N LYS A 4 17.35 -26.23 52.80
CA LYS A 4 16.81 -27.12 51.76
C LYS A 4 15.37 -26.74 51.35
N GLU A 5 14.54 -26.33 52.29
CA GLU A 5 13.16 -25.90 52.05
C GLU A 5 13.12 -24.60 51.24
N TYR A 6 14.02 -23.65 51.52
CA TYR A 6 14.19 -22.44 50.72
C TYR A 6 14.63 -22.74 49.28
N GLY A 7 15.56 -23.67 49.09
CA GLY A 7 15.99 -24.08 47.75
C GLY A 7 14.86 -24.65 46.91
N ILE A 8 13.97 -25.44 47.52
CA ILE A 8 12.80 -26.03 46.86
C ILE A 8 11.80 -24.94 46.46
N VAL A 9 11.52 -23.98 47.36
CA VAL A 9 10.59 -22.88 47.06
C VAL A 9 11.10 -22.01 45.90
N VAL A 10 12.41 -21.71 45.87
CA VAL A 10 13.01 -20.93 44.77
C VAL A 10 12.93 -21.69 43.44
N ALA A 11 13.22 -22.99 43.45
CA ALA A 11 13.12 -23.80 42.24
C ALA A 11 11.69 -23.85 41.70
N LEU A 12 10.69 -23.99 42.57
CA LEU A 12 9.27 -23.98 42.19
C LEU A 12 8.82 -22.61 41.65
N ALA A 13 9.28 -21.51 42.25
CA ALA A 13 8.99 -20.17 41.77
C ALA A 13 9.57 -19.91 40.36
N LEU A 14 10.79 -20.38 40.10
CA LEU A 14 11.42 -20.25 38.77
C LEU A 14 10.70 -21.08 37.71
N MET A 15 10.35 -22.32 38.04
CA MET A 15 9.65 -23.22 37.11
C MET A 15 8.25 -22.71 36.76
N SER A 16 7.51 -22.20 37.75
CA SER A 16 6.18 -21.62 37.53
C SER A 16 6.24 -20.32 36.72
N GLY A 17 7.23 -19.45 36.98
CA GLY A 17 7.45 -18.24 36.21
C GLY A 17 7.78 -18.51 34.73
N LEU A 18 8.68 -19.47 34.47
CA LEU A 18 9.04 -19.87 33.11
C LEU A 18 7.87 -20.52 32.36
N ALA A 19 7.16 -21.46 33.00
CA ALA A 19 6.00 -22.11 32.41
C ALA A 19 4.88 -21.10 32.09
N GLY A 20 4.60 -20.17 33.01
CA GLY A 20 3.62 -19.10 32.80
C GLY A 20 4.02 -18.14 31.67
N GLY A 21 5.29 -17.74 31.61
CA GLY A 21 5.81 -16.88 30.53
C GLY A 21 5.69 -17.52 29.14
N LEU A 22 6.00 -18.81 29.02
CA LEU A 22 5.87 -19.54 27.75
C LEU A 22 4.42 -19.73 27.32
N MET A 23 3.51 -20.03 28.26
CA MET A 23 2.08 -20.18 27.92
C MET A 23 1.40 -18.86 27.58
N SER A 24 1.82 -17.73 28.16
CA SER A 24 1.24 -16.41 27.86
C SER A 24 1.36 -16.03 26.38
N GLY A 25 2.46 -16.44 25.72
CA GLY A 25 2.68 -16.18 24.31
C GLY A 25 1.73 -16.93 23.37
N HIS A 26 1.14 -18.05 23.82
CA HIS A 26 0.28 -18.87 22.96
C HIS A 26 -1.22 -18.56 23.11
N PHE A 27 -1.65 -18.16 24.31
CA PHE A 27 -3.06 -17.90 24.60
C PHE A 27 -3.45 -16.41 24.54
N PHE A 28 -2.51 -15.48 24.76
CA PHE A 28 -2.80 -14.04 24.84
C PHE A 28 -2.09 -13.18 23.79
N ALA A 29 -0.99 -13.65 23.18
CA ALA A 29 -0.42 -12.96 22.03
C ALA A 29 -1.15 -13.41 20.76
N GLY A 30 -2.24 -12.72 20.42
CA GLY A 30 -2.80 -12.79 19.08
C GLY A 30 -1.72 -12.39 18.10
N GLU A 31 -1.18 -13.38 17.39
CA GLU A 31 -0.05 -13.31 16.46
C GLU A 31 1.23 -12.66 17.06
N PRO A 32 2.38 -13.35 17.11
CA PRO A 32 3.62 -12.61 17.26
C PRO A 32 3.65 -11.64 16.09
N ALA A 33 3.69 -10.33 16.38
CA ALA A 33 3.99 -9.32 15.38
C ALA A 33 5.45 -9.52 14.94
N ILE A 34 5.71 -10.58 14.18
CA ILE A 34 6.72 -10.58 13.12
C ILE A 34 6.44 -9.27 12.42
N ALA A 35 7.33 -8.29 12.55
CA ALA A 35 7.13 -6.99 11.94
C ALA A 35 6.74 -7.23 10.49
N GLN A 36 5.44 -7.12 10.17
CA GLN A 36 4.96 -7.20 8.82
C GLN A 36 5.78 -6.14 8.12
N GLN A 37 6.64 -6.57 7.21
CA GLN A 37 7.26 -5.72 6.22
C GLN A 37 6.07 -5.09 5.50
N ARG A 38 5.61 -3.95 6.02
CA ARG A 38 4.41 -3.29 5.55
C ARG A 38 4.83 -2.75 4.21
N SER A 39 4.54 -3.51 3.16
CA SER A 39 4.77 -3.09 1.79
C SER A 39 4.23 -1.68 1.71
N LYS A 40 5.09 -0.72 1.34
CA LYS A 40 4.72 0.70 1.27
C LYS A 40 3.82 0.91 0.05
N VAL A 41 2.64 0.34 0.14
CA VAL A 41 1.60 0.31 -0.88
C VAL A 41 0.56 1.33 -0.47
N VAL A 42 0.22 2.21 -1.40
CA VAL A 42 -0.93 3.10 -1.29
C VAL A 42 -2.01 2.49 -2.17
N ASN A 43 -3.12 2.08 -1.59
CA ASN A 43 -4.30 1.66 -2.35
C ASN A 43 -5.17 2.91 -2.59
N SER A 44 -5.44 3.21 -3.85
CA SER A 44 -6.29 4.34 -4.26
C SER A 44 -6.97 3.98 -5.58
N GLU A 45 -8.13 4.56 -5.84
CA GLU A 45 -8.79 4.49 -7.15
C GLU A 45 -8.09 5.41 -8.17
N GLU A 46 -7.43 6.47 -7.69
CA GLU A 46 -6.76 7.44 -8.53
C GLU A 46 -5.55 8.09 -7.82
N PHE A 47 -4.51 8.39 -8.60
CA PHE A 47 -3.37 9.22 -8.23
C PHE A 47 -3.30 10.44 -9.14
N LEU A 48 -3.39 11.63 -8.55
CA LEU A 48 -3.31 12.89 -9.27
C LEU A 48 -1.98 13.60 -8.98
N LEU A 49 -1.27 14.00 -10.03
CA LEU A 49 -0.19 14.97 -9.93
C LEU A 49 -0.80 16.37 -10.02
N VAL A 50 -0.73 17.14 -8.95
CA VAL A 50 -1.29 18.50 -8.87
C VAL A 50 -0.17 19.53 -8.76
N ASP A 51 -0.22 20.60 -9.54
CA ASP A 51 0.78 21.67 -9.51
C ASP A 51 0.55 22.65 -8.34
N ARG A 52 1.51 23.57 -8.13
CA ARG A 52 1.47 24.58 -7.06
C ARG A 52 0.25 25.52 -7.10
N PHE A 53 -0.49 25.55 -8.20
CA PHE A 53 -1.69 26.36 -8.39
C PHE A 53 -2.97 25.52 -8.26
N GLY A 54 -2.86 24.24 -7.88
CA GLY A 54 -4.00 23.33 -7.74
C GLY A 54 -4.45 22.68 -9.05
N ARG A 55 -3.67 22.76 -10.14
CA ARG A 55 -4.06 22.17 -11.44
C ARG A 55 -3.52 20.76 -11.60
N THR A 56 -4.38 19.84 -12.02
CA THR A 56 -3.97 18.48 -12.38
C THR A 56 -3.07 18.48 -13.61
N ARG A 57 -1.96 17.75 -13.53
CA ARG A 57 -0.91 17.59 -14.56
C ARG A 57 -0.78 16.18 -15.06
N ALA A 58 -1.15 15.21 -14.23
CA ALA A 58 -1.24 13.82 -14.62
C ALA A 58 -2.23 13.09 -13.72
N GLY A 59 -2.78 11.99 -14.22
CA GLY A 59 -3.64 11.09 -13.47
C GLY A 59 -3.30 9.65 -13.80
N LEU A 60 -3.23 8.78 -12.80
CA LEU A 60 -3.22 7.33 -12.95
C LEU A 60 -4.43 6.81 -12.20
N GLY A 61 -5.35 6.14 -12.89
CA GLY A 61 -6.57 5.65 -12.27
C GLY A 61 -7.41 4.84 -13.22
N LEU A 62 -8.63 4.54 -12.77
CA LEU A 62 -9.64 3.85 -13.57
C LEU A 62 -10.59 4.87 -14.19
N ASP A 63 -11.01 4.63 -15.43
CA ASP A 63 -12.04 5.41 -16.09
C ASP A 63 -13.45 4.96 -15.67
N SER A 64 -14.48 5.57 -16.27
CA SER A 64 -15.89 5.22 -15.98
C SER A 64 -16.29 3.77 -16.28
N LYS A 65 -15.49 3.04 -17.05
CA LYS A 65 -15.69 1.64 -17.40
C LYS A 65 -14.81 0.70 -16.57
N GLY A 66 -13.94 1.24 -15.71
CA GLY A 66 -12.97 0.48 -14.94
C GLY A 66 -11.68 0.17 -15.70
N GLU A 67 -11.43 0.81 -16.85
CA GLU A 67 -10.22 0.64 -17.65
C GLU A 67 -9.09 1.50 -17.06
N VAL A 68 -7.87 0.97 -16.99
CA VAL A 68 -6.74 1.68 -16.41
C VAL A 68 -6.15 2.67 -17.40
N GLY A 69 -5.91 3.90 -16.95
CA GLY A 69 -5.34 4.96 -17.77
C GLY A 69 -4.27 5.76 -17.06
N LEU A 70 -3.23 6.14 -17.81
CA LEU A 70 -2.30 7.21 -17.46
C LEU A 70 -2.52 8.40 -18.40
N ILE A 71 -2.84 9.55 -17.83
CA ILE A 71 -3.01 10.81 -18.55
C ILE A 71 -1.87 11.75 -18.16
N LEU A 72 -1.25 12.41 -19.14
CA LEU A 72 -0.39 13.58 -18.92
C LEU A 72 -1.00 14.80 -19.61
N LEU A 73 -1.12 15.89 -18.88
CA LEU A 73 -1.67 17.16 -19.36
C LEU A 73 -0.53 18.15 -19.59
N ASN A 74 -0.54 18.86 -20.71
CA ASN A 74 0.40 19.96 -20.93
C ASN A 74 0.12 21.14 -19.98
N LYS A 75 1.02 22.14 -19.96
CA LYS A 75 0.93 23.30 -19.06
C LYS A 75 -0.42 24.03 -19.11
N ASP A 76 -1.07 24.01 -20.27
CA ASP A 76 -2.30 24.76 -20.54
C ASP A 76 -3.56 23.89 -20.53
N GLY A 77 -3.43 22.57 -20.34
CA GLY A 77 -4.54 21.61 -20.41
C GLY A 77 -5.05 21.31 -21.84
N ASN A 78 -4.40 21.88 -22.86
CA ASN A 78 -4.87 21.82 -24.25
C ASN A 78 -4.45 20.57 -25.02
N LYS A 79 -3.52 19.79 -24.48
CA LYS A 79 -3.06 18.53 -25.05
C LYS A 79 -2.90 17.52 -23.96
N ASN A 80 -3.35 16.30 -24.22
CA ASN A 80 -3.13 15.18 -23.32
C ASN A 80 -2.49 14.01 -24.05
N LEU A 81 -1.58 13.35 -23.35
CA LEU A 81 -1.05 12.04 -23.72
C LEU A 81 -1.78 11.01 -22.86
N TYR A 82 -2.45 10.07 -23.50
CA TYR A 82 -3.21 8.99 -22.88
C TYR A 82 -2.52 7.66 -23.15
N LEU A 83 -2.28 6.89 -22.11
CA LEU A 83 -1.76 5.53 -22.16
C LEU A 83 -2.76 4.60 -21.48
N SER A 84 -3.29 3.60 -22.18
CA SER A 84 -4.16 2.56 -21.62
C SER A 84 -3.86 1.21 -22.26
N PRO A 85 -3.64 0.15 -21.46
CA PRO A 85 -3.46 -1.21 -21.98
C PRO A 85 -4.78 -1.84 -22.43
N ASP A 86 -5.93 -1.29 -22.02
CA ASP A 86 -7.25 -1.88 -22.26
C ASP A 86 -7.84 -1.43 -23.62
N GLU A 87 -7.32 -0.35 -24.18
CA GLU A 87 -7.71 0.13 -25.51
C GLU A 87 -6.88 -0.54 -26.64
N ASN A 88 -7.52 -0.75 -27.80
CA ASN A 88 -6.84 -1.22 -29.04
C ASN A 88 -5.68 -0.32 -29.50
N LYS A 89 -5.62 0.92 -29.03
CA LYS A 89 -4.52 1.87 -29.28
C LYS A 89 -3.95 2.30 -27.94
N VAL A 90 -2.81 1.71 -27.59
CA VAL A 90 -2.26 1.82 -26.25
C VAL A 90 -1.82 3.24 -25.92
N LEU A 91 -1.36 4.02 -26.91
CA LEU A 91 -0.87 5.38 -26.69
C LEU A 91 -1.50 6.38 -27.66
N GLN A 92 -2.04 7.49 -27.15
CA GLN A 92 -2.73 8.52 -27.93
C GLN A 92 -2.37 9.93 -27.48
N LEU A 93 -2.08 10.82 -28.43
CA LEU A 93 -1.99 12.26 -28.20
C LEU A 93 -3.28 12.90 -28.70
N LYS A 94 -4.04 13.58 -27.83
CA LYS A 94 -5.27 14.29 -28.20
C LYS A 94 -5.14 15.79 -27.94
N ASP A 95 -5.86 16.58 -28.71
CA ASP A 95 -6.08 17.99 -28.39
C ASP A 95 -7.21 18.19 -27.37
N LYS A 96 -7.49 19.44 -27.03
CA LYS A 96 -8.52 19.84 -26.07
C LYS A 96 -9.94 19.41 -26.46
N ASP A 97 -10.19 19.19 -27.75
CA ASP A 97 -11.50 18.81 -28.29
C ASP A 97 -11.60 17.27 -28.40
N GLY A 98 -10.58 16.55 -27.93
CA GLY A 98 -10.51 15.09 -27.96
C GLY A 98 -10.07 14.52 -29.32
N LYS A 99 -9.70 15.38 -30.28
CA LYS A 99 -9.22 14.92 -31.59
C LYS A 99 -7.86 14.26 -31.43
N VAL A 100 -7.75 13.02 -31.92
CA VAL A 100 -6.49 12.28 -31.95
C VAL A 100 -5.54 12.95 -32.94
N LEU A 101 -4.47 13.53 -32.43
CA LEU A 101 -3.38 14.11 -33.21
C LEU A 101 -2.37 13.05 -33.65
N TRP A 102 -2.19 12.02 -32.82
CA TRP A 102 -1.28 10.90 -33.07
C TRP A 102 -1.66 9.67 -32.23
N SER A 103 -1.36 8.46 -32.70
CA SER A 103 -1.55 7.23 -31.93
C SER A 103 -0.50 6.18 -32.27
N ALA A 104 -0.13 5.36 -31.28
CA ALA A 104 0.68 4.15 -31.44
C ALA A 104 -0.03 2.92 -30.84
N PRO A 105 0.28 1.71 -31.38
CA PRO A 105 -0.12 0.46 -30.78
C PRO A 105 0.58 0.21 -29.45
#